data_AF-A0A7S0YCR7-F1
#
_entry.id   AF-A0A7S0YCR7-F1
#
_cell.length_a   1.000
_cell.length_b   1.000
_cell.length_c   1.000
_cell.angle_alpha   90.00
_cell.angle_beta   90.00
_cell.angle_gamma   90.00
#
_symmetry.space_group_name_H-M   'P 1'
#
loop_
_entity.id
_entity.type
_entity.pdbx_description
1 polymer ?
#
loop_
_entity_poly.entity_id
_entity_poly.type
_entity_poly.pdbx_seq_one_letter_code
_entity_poly.pdbx_strand_id
1 'polypeptide(L)'
;MNIEIPLRRKTRRDVLEDMRRKHAGFSVRSALLQAWMWCRTNVWEVLCLGRAYLVWACTHLDISRRNLLRMAPALVLLLASANFLLLRKDPFALPFCDANGVCHEKPDKPSPRTSYSAWNKEQYNLWWNYYEELQERVDKYAEKRQKLYDNEKYHTKDGKRTRPLILLGDSITEAWSGTGLGVPKFRADGVPEVLESVLTSSSLRLDPIVLGASGDQTQHLLYRLEHDHMRAAQLKTTSPEGEIVVSYDPSAIFVVMIGTNNLGSGELPGPTAKGILAVVDYLLTETANAGSRVMLFNVLPRGDGPKVLKKLCPPRCSDDEKQIPYSSFMPAVDNTNVAVAKGIQELSKTYPGRIKQVDCEEGFLNENFGKEKTNKKGDNYEVKKELMPDLLHPNAKGHEKLANCIKNYIHAIDAGNF
;
A
#
# COMPACT_ATOMS: atom_id res chain seq x y z
N MET A 1 3.33 -48.43 -47.44
CA MET A 1 4.09 -47.62 -48.43
C MET A 1 4.44 -46.30 -47.77
N ASN A 2 5.69 -46.15 -47.34
CA ASN A 2 6.25 -44.86 -46.92
C ASN A 2 6.52 -44.02 -48.16
N ILE A 3 6.02 -42.78 -48.18
CA ILE A 3 6.46 -41.76 -49.13
C ILE A 3 7.19 -40.71 -48.30
N GLU A 4 8.52 -40.79 -48.28
CA GLU A 4 9.38 -39.73 -47.77
C GLU A 4 9.45 -38.59 -48.80
N ILE A 5 9.14 -37.36 -48.37
CA ILE A 5 9.49 -36.13 -49.11
C ILE A 5 10.66 -35.49 -48.37
N PRO A 6 11.83 -35.27 -49.00
CA PRO A 6 12.97 -34.72 -48.29
C PRO A 6 12.82 -33.19 -48.11
N LEU A 7 12.73 -32.74 -46.87
CA LEU A 7 12.92 -31.34 -46.48
C LEU A 7 14.40 -30.97 -46.62
N ARG A 8 14.77 -30.37 -47.76
CA ARG A 8 16.12 -29.84 -47.98
C ARG A 8 16.35 -28.64 -47.05
N ARG A 9 17.25 -28.76 -46.07
CA ARG A 9 17.71 -27.61 -45.25
C ARG A 9 18.37 -26.59 -46.17
N LYS A 10 17.84 -25.36 -46.21
CA LYS A 10 18.47 -24.22 -46.92
C LYS A 10 19.86 -23.97 -46.34
N THR A 11 20.85 -23.88 -47.20
CA THR A 11 22.21 -23.50 -46.81
C THR A 11 22.30 -21.99 -46.56
N ARG A 12 23.35 -21.55 -45.85
CA ARG A 12 23.63 -20.12 -45.63
C ARG A 12 23.68 -19.31 -46.92
N ARG A 13 24.05 -19.94 -48.04
CA ARG A 13 24.12 -19.34 -49.38
C ARG A 13 22.73 -19.10 -49.96
N ASP A 14 21.80 -20.04 -49.75
CA ASP A 14 20.41 -19.95 -50.22
C ASP A 14 19.62 -18.84 -49.50
N VAL A 15 19.92 -18.62 -48.21
CA VAL A 15 19.31 -17.53 -47.41
C VAL A 15 19.84 -16.16 -47.85
N LEU A 16 21.13 -16.05 -48.18
CA LEU A 16 21.75 -14.81 -48.64
C LEU A 16 21.29 -14.42 -50.06
N GLU A 17 21.04 -15.39 -50.94
CA GLU A 17 20.45 -15.13 -52.25
C GLU A 17 18.97 -14.74 -52.18
N ASP A 18 18.18 -15.34 -51.27
CA ASP A 18 16.78 -14.97 -51.04
C ASP A 18 16.67 -13.53 -50.46
N MET A 19 17.58 -13.15 -49.55
CA MET A 19 17.69 -11.78 -49.04
C MET A 19 18.12 -10.78 -50.12
N ARG A 20 19.07 -11.15 -51.00
CA ARG A 20 19.46 -10.29 -52.14
C ARG A 20 18.32 -10.09 -53.14
N ARG A 21 17.53 -11.13 -53.42
CA ARG A 21 16.38 -11.04 -54.33
C ARG A 21 15.23 -10.20 -53.74
N LYS A 22 15.00 -10.27 -52.43
CA LYS A 22 13.90 -9.54 -51.75
C LYS A 22 14.21 -8.07 -51.47
N HIS A 23 15.47 -7.64 -51.56
CA HIS A 23 15.89 -6.28 -51.14
C HIS A 23 16.67 -5.51 -52.20
N ALA A 24 16.53 -5.85 -53.48
CA ALA A 24 17.02 -5.01 -54.57
C ALA A 24 16.14 -3.74 -54.67
N GLY A 25 16.46 -2.71 -53.88
CA GLY A 25 15.81 -1.39 -53.99
C GLY A 25 15.65 -0.57 -52.71
N PHE A 26 16.17 -1.00 -51.55
CA PHE A 26 16.00 -0.25 -50.30
C PHE A 26 17.16 0.72 -50.00
N SER A 27 16.83 1.96 -49.65
CA SER A 27 17.80 2.96 -49.20
C SER A 27 18.39 2.63 -47.81
N VAL A 28 19.61 3.09 -47.54
CA VAL A 28 20.37 2.91 -46.30
C VAL A 28 19.55 3.23 -45.03
N ARG A 29 18.66 4.23 -45.11
CA ARG A 29 17.83 4.68 -43.99
C ARG A 29 16.78 3.65 -43.56
N SER A 30 16.19 2.94 -44.52
CA SER A 30 15.13 1.97 -44.25
C SER A 30 15.65 0.64 -43.72
N ALA A 31 16.85 0.24 -44.13
CA ALA A 31 17.54 -0.93 -43.57
C ALA A 31 17.97 -0.71 -42.11
N LEU A 32 18.46 0.49 -41.77
CA LEU A 32 18.83 0.86 -40.41
C LEU A 32 17.60 0.97 -39.48
N LEU A 33 16.47 1.48 -39.97
CA LEU A 33 15.25 1.59 -39.17
C LEU A 33 14.64 0.22 -38.86
N GLN A 34 14.66 -0.71 -39.82
CA GLN A 34 14.19 -2.09 -39.58
C GLN A 34 15.14 -2.88 -38.69
N ALA A 35 16.45 -2.72 -38.84
CA ALA A 35 17.43 -3.32 -37.92
C ALA A 35 17.28 -2.78 -36.49
N TRP A 36 16.98 -1.48 -36.34
CA TRP A 36 16.71 -0.85 -35.05
C TRP A 36 15.40 -1.33 -34.41
N MET A 37 14.34 -1.53 -35.20
CA MET A 37 13.06 -2.09 -34.72
C MET A 37 13.19 -3.56 -34.31
N TRP A 38 14.03 -4.34 -35.01
CA TRP A 38 14.24 -5.76 -34.74
C TRP A 38 15.16 -6.00 -33.52
N CYS A 39 16.14 -5.11 -33.28
CA CYS A 39 17.04 -5.18 -32.13
C CYS A 39 16.36 -4.95 -30.76
N ARG A 40 15.13 -4.41 -30.75
CA ARG A 40 14.39 -4.11 -29.52
C ARG A 40 13.91 -5.35 -28.76
N THR A 41 13.96 -6.54 -29.36
CA THR A 41 13.30 -7.74 -28.84
C THR A 41 14.22 -8.90 -28.44
N ASN A 42 15.52 -8.90 -28.73
CA ASN A 42 16.41 -10.03 -28.36
C ASN A 42 17.88 -9.63 -28.09
N VAL A 43 18.35 -9.89 -26.87
CA VAL A 43 19.71 -9.55 -26.38
C VAL A 43 20.83 -10.33 -27.10
N TRP A 44 20.54 -11.53 -27.61
CA TRP A 44 21.54 -12.41 -28.24
C TRP A 44 21.98 -11.95 -29.65
N GLU A 45 21.22 -11.09 -30.34
CA GLU A 45 21.57 -10.65 -31.70
C GLU A 45 22.46 -9.40 -31.77
N VAL A 46 22.67 -8.71 -30.64
CA VAL A 46 23.61 -7.58 -30.52
C VAL A 46 25.04 -8.02 -30.85
N LEU A 47 25.40 -9.27 -30.52
CA LEU A 47 26.69 -9.88 -30.89
C LEU A 47 26.80 -10.14 -32.41
N CYS A 48 25.70 -10.43 -33.10
CA CYS A 48 25.66 -10.66 -34.54
C CYS A 48 25.79 -9.36 -35.34
N LEU A 49 25.14 -8.28 -34.89
CA LEU A 49 25.27 -6.95 -35.50
C LEU A 49 26.62 -6.30 -35.21
N GLY A 50 27.20 -6.54 -34.02
CA GLY A 50 28.58 -6.15 -33.73
C GLY A 50 29.58 -6.76 -34.72
N ARG A 51 29.39 -8.04 -35.08
CA ARG A 51 30.19 -8.69 -36.14
C ARG A 51 29.95 -8.08 -37.52
N ALA A 52 28.71 -7.76 -37.88
CA ALA A 52 28.41 -7.12 -39.16
C ALA A 52 29.01 -5.71 -39.28
N TYR A 53 28.96 -4.92 -38.21
CA TYR A 53 29.56 -3.58 -38.14
C TYR A 53 31.09 -3.61 -38.18
N LEU A 54 31.72 -4.58 -37.50
CA LEU A 54 33.17 -4.80 -37.55
C LEU A 54 33.65 -5.22 -38.96
N VAL A 55 32.83 -5.99 -39.70
CA VAL A 55 33.12 -6.36 -41.10
C VAL A 55 32.96 -5.16 -42.03
N TRP A 56 31.96 -4.32 -41.82
CA TRP A 56 31.77 -3.09 -42.59
C TRP A 56 32.88 -2.06 -42.33
N ALA A 57 33.27 -1.83 -41.06
CA ALA A 57 34.35 -0.92 -40.69
C ALA A 57 35.72 -1.39 -41.23
N CYS A 58 36.00 -2.70 -41.22
CA CYS A 58 37.19 -3.28 -41.87
C CYS A 58 37.25 -3.04 -43.38
N THR A 59 36.09 -2.89 -44.04
CA THR A 59 36.02 -2.83 -45.51
C THR A 59 35.94 -1.40 -46.05
N HIS A 60 35.52 -0.43 -45.24
CA HIS A 60 35.25 0.94 -45.72
C HIS A 60 36.04 2.05 -45.02
N LEU A 61 36.76 1.76 -43.93
CA LEU A 61 37.50 2.79 -43.16
C LEU A 61 39.03 2.59 -43.14
N ASP A 62 39.56 1.62 -43.88
CA ASP A 62 41.00 1.31 -44.00
C ASP A 62 41.73 1.15 -42.64
N ILE A 63 41.00 0.66 -41.63
CA ILE A 63 41.54 0.40 -40.30
C ILE A 63 42.12 -1.02 -40.27
N SER A 64 43.41 -1.15 -39.96
CA SER A 64 44.06 -2.47 -39.91
C SER A 64 43.33 -3.43 -38.94
N ARG A 65 43.17 -4.70 -39.35
CA ARG A 65 42.53 -5.76 -38.53
C ARG A 65 43.07 -5.83 -37.09
N ARG A 66 44.36 -5.50 -36.88
CA ARG A 66 44.99 -5.48 -35.54
C ARG A 66 44.45 -4.37 -34.63
N ASN A 67 44.14 -3.20 -35.17
CA ASN A 67 43.61 -2.08 -34.39
C ASN A 67 42.12 -2.30 -34.04
N LEU A 68 41.34 -2.89 -34.96
CA LEU A 68 39.95 -3.23 -34.69
C LEU A 68 39.79 -4.29 -33.60
N LEU A 69 40.63 -5.34 -33.61
CA LEU A 69 40.64 -6.38 -32.57
C LEU A 69 41.05 -5.86 -31.18
N ARG A 70 41.86 -4.79 -31.11
CA ARG A 70 42.22 -4.12 -29.86
C ARG A 70 41.10 -3.22 -29.32
N MET A 71 40.29 -2.63 -30.19
CA MET A 71 39.18 -1.74 -29.79
C MET A 71 37.85 -2.46 -29.59
N ALA A 72 37.66 -3.65 -30.17
CA ALA A 72 36.42 -4.42 -30.08
C ALA A 72 35.99 -4.75 -28.62
N PRO A 73 36.88 -5.14 -27.69
CA PRO A 73 36.48 -5.36 -26.29
C PRO A 73 36.00 -4.08 -25.62
N ALA A 74 36.65 -2.95 -25.88
CA ALA A 74 36.30 -1.65 -25.33
C ALA A 74 34.95 -1.13 -25.91
N LEU A 75 34.70 -1.36 -27.20
CA LEU A 75 33.45 -0.98 -27.85
C LEU A 75 32.28 -1.86 -27.39
N VAL A 76 32.51 -3.16 -27.19
CA VAL A 76 31.53 -4.08 -26.60
C VAL A 76 31.26 -3.72 -25.14
N LEU A 77 32.29 -3.37 -24.35
CA LEU A 77 32.10 -2.87 -22.98
C LEU A 77 31.35 -1.54 -22.95
N LEU A 78 31.63 -0.61 -23.87
CA LEU A 78 30.94 0.68 -23.99
C LEU A 78 29.48 0.53 -24.42
N LEU A 79 29.18 -0.37 -25.35
CA LEU A 79 27.82 -0.66 -25.79
C LEU A 79 27.04 -1.47 -24.74
N ALA A 80 27.71 -2.41 -24.06
CA ALA A 80 27.13 -3.14 -22.94
C ALA A 80 26.88 -2.21 -21.75
N SER A 81 27.81 -1.32 -21.41
CA SER A 81 27.64 -0.35 -20.30
C SER A 81 26.62 0.73 -20.65
N ALA A 82 26.58 1.24 -21.88
CA ALA A 82 25.55 2.17 -22.33
C ALA A 82 24.15 1.54 -22.30
N ASN A 83 23.98 0.28 -22.77
CA ASN A 83 22.70 -0.42 -22.63
C ASN A 83 22.36 -0.77 -21.18
N PHE A 84 23.37 -1.08 -20.34
CA PHE A 84 23.18 -1.36 -18.91
C PHE A 84 22.77 -0.09 -18.13
N LEU A 85 23.26 1.08 -18.55
CA LEU A 85 22.90 2.39 -17.99
C LEU A 85 21.60 2.96 -18.57
N LEU A 86 21.25 2.67 -19.82
CA LEU A 86 20.04 3.20 -20.49
C LEU A 86 18.74 2.44 -20.17
N LEU A 87 18.81 1.28 -19.49
CA LEU A 87 17.63 0.41 -19.31
C LEU A 87 17.20 0.12 -17.87
N ARG A 88 17.90 0.63 -16.84
CA ARG A 88 17.33 0.58 -15.48
C ARG A 88 16.33 1.72 -15.32
N LYS A 89 15.09 1.47 -15.74
CA LYS A 89 13.95 2.25 -15.27
C LYS A 89 13.99 2.27 -13.74
N ASP A 90 13.82 3.44 -13.15
CA ASP A 90 13.67 3.57 -11.70
C ASP A 90 12.58 2.59 -11.24
N PRO A 91 12.89 1.61 -10.36
CA PRO A 91 11.91 0.61 -9.93
C PRO A 91 10.71 1.24 -9.22
N PHE A 92 10.84 2.46 -8.69
CA PHE A 92 9.77 3.22 -8.05
C PHE A 92 8.91 4.04 -9.03
N ALA A 93 9.26 4.06 -10.32
CA ALA A 93 8.47 4.72 -11.35
C ALA A 93 7.34 3.83 -11.91
N LEU A 94 7.26 2.57 -11.48
CA LEU A 94 6.20 1.65 -11.89
C LEU A 94 4.90 2.00 -11.14
N PRO A 95 3.74 1.99 -11.82
CA PRO A 95 2.47 2.23 -11.15
C PRO A 95 2.14 1.06 -10.22
N PHE A 96 1.40 1.34 -9.15
CA PHE A 96 0.93 0.30 -8.21
C PHE A 96 -0.02 -0.70 -8.88
N CYS A 97 -0.87 -0.21 -9.78
CA CYS A 97 -1.73 -1.03 -10.63
C CYS A 97 -1.43 -0.76 -12.10
N ASP A 98 -1.41 -1.84 -12.88
CA ASP A 98 -1.30 -1.77 -14.34
C ASP A 98 -2.59 -1.19 -14.95
N ALA A 99 -2.50 -0.72 -16.19
CA ALA A 99 -3.62 -0.12 -16.90
C ALA A 99 -4.84 -1.06 -17.09
N ASN A 100 -4.63 -2.38 -16.95
CA ASN A 100 -5.67 -3.41 -17.01
C ASN A 100 -6.35 -3.68 -15.64
N GLY A 101 -6.01 -2.93 -14.59
CA GLY A 101 -6.61 -3.10 -13.26
C GLY A 101 -5.90 -4.10 -12.36
N VAL A 102 -4.82 -4.74 -12.83
CA VAL A 102 -4.05 -5.69 -12.02
C VAL A 102 -3.05 -4.95 -11.15
N CYS A 103 -3.18 -5.05 -9.83
CA CYS A 103 -2.25 -4.45 -8.88
C CYS A 103 -1.14 -5.43 -8.49
N HIS A 104 0.06 -4.90 -8.26
CA HIS A 104 1.27 -5.69 -8.01
C HIS A 104 1.35 -6.26 -6.59
N GLU A 105 0.50 -5.76 -5.70
CA GLU A 105 0.27 -6.33 -4.37
C GLU A 105 -1.24 -6.60 -4.23
N LYS A 106 -1.60 -7.65 -3.49
CA LYS A 106 -3.01 -8.00 -3.29
C LYS A 106 -3.51 -7.41 -1.98
N PRO A 107 -4.61 -6.64 -1.96
CA PRO A 107 -5.06 -5.94 -0.75
C PRO A 107 -5.43 -6.90 0.40
N ASP A 108 -5.80 -8.15 0.10
CA ASP A 108 -6.18 -9.19 1.05
C ASP A 108 -5.07 -10.19 1.36
N LYS A 109 -3.82 -9.90 0.97
CA LYS A 109 -2.66 -10.75 1.29
C LYS A 109 -1.57 -9.91 1.94
N PRO A 110 -0.93 -10.40 3.01
CA PRO A 110 0.22 -9.75 3.62
C PRO A 110 1.30 -9.44 2.59
N SER A 111 1.73 -8.19 2.53
CA SER A 111 2.87 -7.75 1.72
C SER A 111 3.55 -6.59 2.45
N PRO A 112 4.89 -6.58 2.61
CA PRO A 112 5.57 -5.40 3.12
C PRO A 112 5.50 -4.26 2.10
N ARG A 113 5.93 -3.05 2.47
CA ARG A 113 6.15 -1.98 1.50
C ARG A 113 7.11 -2.46 0.41
N THR A 114 6.74 -2.29 -0.85
CA THR A 114 7.56 -2.64 -2.01
C THR A 114 7.92 -1.41 -2.85
N SER A 115 8.64 -1.61 -3.95
CA SER A 115 8.86 -0.55 -4.94
C SER A 115 7.59 -0.12 -5.68
N TYR A 116 6.52 -0.93 -5.69
CA TYR A 116 5.24 -0.58 -6.32
C TYR A 116 4.39 0.32 -5.43
N SER A 117 4.46 0.13 -4.12
CA SER A 117 3.66 0.85 -3.13
C SER A 117 4.40 2.02 -2.47
N ALA A 118 5.69 2.20 -2.78
CA ALA A 118 6.47 3.38 -2.42
C ALA A 118 6.64 4.33 -3.62
N TRP A 119 6.53 5.63 -3.40
CA TRP A 119 6.66 6.67 -4.43
C TRP A 119 8.10 6.86 -4.93
N ASN A 120 9.08 6.58 -4.07
CA ASN A 120 10.50 6.66 -4.36
C ASN A 120 11.30 5.86 -3.32
N LYS A 121 12.61 5.73 -3.56
CA LYS A 121 13.54 5.02 -2.68
C LYS A 121 13.60 5.61 -1.26
N GLU A 122 13.50 6.93 -1.13
CA GLU A 122 13.55 7.60 0.17
C GLU A 122 12.35 7.21 1.04
N GLN A 123 11.13 7.27 0.49
CA GLN A 123 9.93 6.84 1.20
C GLN A 123 9.98 5.36 1.56
N TYR A 124 10.47 4.50 0.66
CA TYR A 124 10.66 3.08 0.93
C TYR A 124 11.58 2.85 2.14
N ASN A 125 12.72 3.53 2.17
CA ASN A 125 13.66 3.43 3.29
C ASN A 125 13.05 3.98 4.59
N LEU A 126 12.37 5.13 4.53
CA LEU A 126 11.69 5.71 5.69
C LEU A 126 10.63 4.77 6.26
N TRP A 127 9.90 4.04 5.41
CA TRP A 127 8.92 3.06 5.87
C TRP A 127 9.59 1.91 6.63
N TRP A 128 10.69 1.35 6.12
CA TRP A 128 11.41 0.28 6.81
C TRP A 128 12.02 0.73 8.13
N ASN A 129 12.64 1.91 8.16
CA ASN A 129 13.18 2.48 9.40
C ASN A 129 12.07 2.70 10.43
N TYR A 130 10.93 3.27 10.01
CA TYR A 130 9.82 3.49 10.92
C TYR A 130 9.16 2.19 11.38
N TYR A 131 9.14 1.15 10.53
CA TYR A 131 8.66 -0.17 10.92
C TYR A 131 9.53 -0.77 12.04
N GLU A 132 10.85 -0.63 11.99
CA GLU A 132 11.75 -1.03 13.09
C GLU A 132 11.43 -0.26 14.39
N GLU A 133 11.15 1.05 14.31
CA GLU A 133 10.70 1.83 15.48
C GLU A 133 9.36 1.35 16.04
N LEU A 134 8.41 0.95 15.17
CA LEU A 134 7.14 0.36 15.60
C LEU A 134 7.35 -1.00 16.27
N GLN A 135 8.28 -1.82 15.80
CA GLN A 135 8.64 -3.10 16.44
C GLN A 135 9.16 -2.88 17.86
N GLU A 136 10.09 -1.93 18.05
CA GLU A 136 10.61 -1.57 19.37
C GLU A 136 9.50 -1.03 20.28
N ARG A 137 8.58 -0.23 19.72
CA ARG A 137 7.42 0.29 20.45
C ARG A 137 6.51 -0.84 20.92
N VAL A 138 6.22 -1.82 20.06
CA VAL A 138 5.43 -3.00 20.40
C VAL A 138 6.11 -3.79 21.52
N ASP A 139 7.42 -3.98 21.45
CA ASP A 139 8.17 -4.73 22.48
C ASP A 139 8.12 -4.05 23.84
N LYS A 140 8.42 -2.75 23.90
CA LYS A 140 8.33 -1.96 25.14
C LYS A 140 6.90 -1.97 25.70
N TYR A 141 5.90 -1.89 24.84
CA TYR A 141 4.50 -1.92 25.26
C TYR A 141 4.11 -3.31 25.78
N ALA A 142 4.44 -4.38 25.07
CA ALA A 142 4.15 -5.76 25.50
C ALA A 142 4.80 -6.08 26.86
N GLU A 143 6.05 -5.66 27.09
CA GLU A 143 6.71 -5.79 28.39
C GLU A 143 5.99 -5.01 29.50
N LYS A 144 5.59 -3.76 29.23
CA LYS A 144 4.79 -2.96 30.16
C LYS A 144 3.47 -3.68 30.49
N ARG A 145 2.78 -4.21 29.48
CA ARG A 145 1.51 -4.93 29.63
C ARG A 145 1.68 -6.22 30.43
N GLN A 146 2.74 -6.98 30.19
CA GLN A 146 3.05 -8.18 30.96
C GLN A 146 3.28 -7.85 32.44
N LYS A 147 4.07 -6.82 32.75
CA LYS A 147 4.30 -6.37 34.14
C LYS A 147 3.01 -5.92 34.83
N LEU A 148 2.11 -5.25 34.11
CA LEU A 148 0.78 -4.90 34.62
C LEU A 148 -0.10 -6.13 34.81
N TYR A 149 0.05 -7.14 33.95
CA TYR A 149 -0.70 -8.38 34.05
C TYR A 149 -0.29 -9.20 35.26
N ASP A 150 1.02 -9.38 35.49
CA ASP A 150 1.60 -10.21 36.56
C ASP A 150 1.45 -9.60 37.96
N ASN A 151 1.10 -8.31 38.05
CA ASN A 151 1.01 -7.63 39.33
C ASN A 151 -0.31 -7.94 40.05
N GLU A 152 -0.21 -8.73 41.12
CA GLU A 152 -1.33 -9.20 41.95
C GLU A 152 -2.25 -8.11 42.48
N LYS A 153 -1.75 -6.87 42.67
CA LYS A 153 -2.56 -5.73 43.10
C LYS A 153 -3.73 -5.48 42.15
N TYR A 154 -3.56 -5.79 40.87
CA TYR A 154 -4.58 -5.62 39.83
C TYR A 154 -5.42 -6.88 39.55
N HIS A 155 -5.32 -7.91 40.40
CA HIS A 155 -6.22 -9.07 40.41
C HIS A 155 -7.29 -8.96 41.50
N THR A 156 -7.27 -7.91 42.31
CA THR A 156 -8.28 -7.63 43.34
C THR A 156 -9.56 -7.05 42.72
N LYS A 157 -10.72 -7.20 43.40
CA LYS A 157 -12.01 -6.64 42.95
C LYS A 157 -11.97 -5.12 42.69
N ASP A 158 -11.06 -4.42 43.38
CA ASP A 158 -10.90 -2.96 43.29
C ASP A 158 -9.78 -2.53 42.33
N GLY A 159 -8.83 -3.42 42.06
CA GLY A 159 -7.70 -3.18 41.17
C GLY A 159 -8.02 -3.48 39.71
N LYS A 160 -8.82 -2.64 39.02
CA LYS A 160 -8.94 -2.83 37.56
C LYS A 160 -7.59 -2.48 36.90
N ARG A 161 -7.19 -3.17 35.83
CA ARG A 161 -6.05 -2.74 34.98
C ARG A 161 -6.52 -1.69 33.99
N THR A 162 -5.61 -0.90 33.44
CA THR A 162 -5.93 -0.16 32.21
C THR A 162 -6.15 -1.14 31.07
N ARG A 163 -7.03 -0.81 30.12
CA ARG A 163 -7.37 -1.65 28.97
C ARG A 163 -6.44 -1.33 27.79
N PRO A 164 -5.85 -2.34 27.12
CA PRO A 164 -5.09 -2.08 25.89
C PRO A 164 -5.98 -1.49 24.80
N LEU A 165 -5.56 -0.37 24.22
CA LEU A 165 -6.20 0.23 23.05
C LEU A 165 -5.19 0.28 21.90
N ILE A 166 -5.29 -0.66 20.98
CA ILE A 166 -4.33 -0.81 19.88
C ILE A 166 -4.87 -0.07 18.67
N LEU A 167 -4.26 1.06 18.33
CA LEU A 167 -4.65 1.89 17.18
C LEU A 167 -3.86 1.45 15.95
N LEU A 168 -4.53 0.86 14.97
CA LEU A 168 -3.97 0.29 13.75
C LEU A 168 -4.43 1.08 12.53
N GLY A 169 -3.53 1.28 11.57
CA GLY A 169 -3.90 1.95 10.33
C GLY A 169 -2.74 2.56 9.57
N ASP A 170 -3.05 3.66 8.88
CA ASP A 170 -2.15 4.36 7.98
C ASP A 170 -1.69 5.72 8.53
N SER A 171 -1.52 6.72 7.64
CA SER A 171 -1.08 8.07 7.95
C SER A 171 -2.07 8.88 8.79
N ILE A 172 -3.34 8.49 8.82
CA ILE A 172 -4.32 9.10 9.73
C ILE A 172 -4.11 8.54 11.14
N THR A 173 -3.90 7.23 11.28
CA THR A 173 -3.58 6.63 12.58
C THR A 173 -2.21 7.06 13.09
N GLU A 174 -1.20 7.17 12.22
CA GLU A 174 0.13 7.63 12.64
C GLU A 174 0.12 9.06 13.19
N ALA A 175 -0.81 9.91 12.72
CA ALA A 175 -0.92 11.29 13.19
C ALA A 175 -1.19 11.39 14.70
N TRP A 176 -1.73 10.33 15.34
CA TRP A 176 -1.81 10.23 16.81
C TRP A 176 -0.44 10.34 17.51
N SER A 177 0.65 9.98 16.84
CA SER A 177 2.03 10.18 17.30
C SER A 177 2.64 11.53 16.88
N GLY A 178 1.91 12.37 16.15
CA GLY A 178 2.43 13.63 15.61
C GLY A 178 3.32 13.47 14.37
N THR A 179 3.41 12.25 13.81
CA THR A 179 4.39 11.90 12.77
C THR A 179 3.76 11.40 11.46
N GLY A 180 4.60 11.32 10.43
CA GLY A 180 4.35 10.58 9.20
C GLY A 180 5.65 9.95 8.69
N LEU A 181 5.69 8.61 8.65
CA LEU A 181 6.90 7.80 8.52
C LEU A 181 7.94 8.13 9.59
N GLY A 182 7.52 8.28 10.86
CA GLY A 182 8.40 8.60 11.99
C GLY A 182 8.87 10.06 12.05
N VAL A 183 8.60 10.85 11.01
CA VAL A 183 9.01 12.26 10.95
C VAL A 183 7.86 13.16 11.36
N PRO A 184 8.06 14.15 12.26
CA PRO A 184 7.02 15.11 12.64
C PRO A 184 6.35 15.77 11.43
N LYS A 185 5.02 15.97 11.51
CA LYS A 185 4.24 16.61 10.44
C LYS A 185 3.38 17.72 11.01
N PHE A 186 3.47 18.90 10.40
CA PHE A 186 2.62 20.06 10.74
C PHE A 186 1.12 19.75 10.76
N ARG A 187 0.65 18.89 9.83
CA ARG A 187 -0.77 18.47 9.78
C ARG A 187 -1.22 17.68 11.03
N ALA A 188 -0.27 17.14 11.80
CA ALA A 188 -0.50 16.37 13.01
C ALA A 188 -0.17 17.15 14.30
N ASP A 189 0.15 18.44 14.19
CA ASP A 189 0.36 19.31 15.35
C ASP A 189 -0.91 19.34 16.22
N GLY A 190 -0.73 19.20 17.55
CA GLY A 190 -1.83 19.17 18.51
C GLY A 190 -2.58 17.83 18.60
N VAL A 191 -2.30 16.86 17.72
CA VAL A 191 -2.98 15.57 17.72
C VAL A 191 -2.56 14.67 18.91
N PRO A 192 -1.26 14.58 19.29
CA PRO A 192 -0.86 13.83 20.48
C PRO A 192 -1.55 14.30 21.76
N GLU A 193 -1.81 15.60 21.91
CA GLU A 193 -2.50 16.20 23.05
C GLU A 193 -3.97 15.77 23.10
N VAL A 194 -4.61 15.55 21.94
CA VAL A 194 -5.96 15.00 21.85
C VAL A 194 -5.97 13.53 22.29
N LEU A 195 -5.01 12.72 21.85
CA LEU A 195 -4.87 11.33 22.30
C LEU A 195 -4.77 11.27 23.83
N GLU A 196 -3.90 12.11 24.39
CA GLU A 196 -3.65 12.15 25.83
C GLU A 196 -4.90 12.60 26.61
N SER A 197 -5.50 13.73 26.22
CA SER A 197 -6.63 14.31 26.97
C SER A 197 -7.94 13.53 26.84
N VAL A 198 -8.22 12.95 25.67
CA VAL A 198 -9.53 12.31 25.39
C VAL A 198 -9.51 10.80 25.63
N LEU A 199 -8.39 10.12 25.36
CA LEU A 199 -8.30 8.66 25.46
C LEU A 199 -7.47 8.22 26.67
N THR A 200 -6.23 8.68 26.82
CA THR A 200 -5.32 8.22 27.90
C THR A 200 -5.78 8.68 29.29
N SER A 201 -5.93 9.98 29.48
CA SER A 201 -6.30 10.60 30.77
C SER A 201 -7.80 10.55 31.07
N SER A 202 -8.56 9.78 30.29
CA SER A 202 -10.00 9.63 30.49
C SER A 202 -10.32 8.67 31.64
N SER A 203 -11.55 8.78 32.18
CA SER A 203 -12.06 7.83 33.17
C SER A 203 -12.26 6.40 32.61
N LEU A 204 -12.07 6.19 31.31
CA LEU A 204 -12.17 4.88 30.65
C LEU A 204 -10.96 3.98 30.89
N ARG A 205 -9.88 4.51 31.51
CA ARG A 205 -8.69 3.76 31.89
C ARG A 205 -8.04 3.05 30.70
N LEU A 206 -7.83 3.76 29.62
CA LEU A 206 -7.25 3.21 28.39
C LEU A 206 -5.73 3.33 28.43
N ASP A 207 -5.07 2.39 27.76
CA ASP A 207 -3.63 2.37 27.54
C ASP A 207 -3.41 2.32 26.02
N PRO A 208 -3.43 3.48 25.33
CA PRO A 208 -3.30 3.51 23.89
C PRO A 208 -1.87 3.20 23.42
N ILE A 209 -1.77 2.41 22.35
CA ILE A 209 -0.56 2.29 21.53
C ILE A 209 -0.89 2.66 20.09
N VAL A 210 -0.12 3.58 19.52
CA VAL A 210 -0.25 4.01 18.13
C VAL A 210 0.65 3.15 17.25
N LEU A 211 0.04 2.39 16.34
CA LEU A 211 0.68 1.49 15.40
C LEU A 211 0.21 1.75 13.95
N GLY A 212 -0.01 3.02 13.62
CA GLY A 212 -0.24 3.47 12.26
C GLY A 212 1.06 3.70 11.52
N ALA A 213 1.10 3.48 10.20
CA ALA A 213 2.26 3.80 9.37
C ALA A 213 1.85 4.50 8.08
N SER A 214 2.43 5.66 7.82
CA SER A 214 2.00 6.53 6.72
C SER A 214 2.10 5.88 5.35
N GLY A 215 1.04 6.06 4.56
CA GLY A 215 0.91 5.45 3.24
C GLY A 215 0.55 3.97 3.28
N ASP A 216 0.37 3.34 4.45
CA ASP A 216 -0.04 1.94 4.52
C ASP A 216 -1.35 1.70 3.79
N GLN A 217 -1.35 0.58 3.08
CA GLN A 217 -2.51 -0.05 2.48
C GLN A 217 -2.82 -1.29 3.31
N THR A 218 -3.97 -1.93 3.08
CA THR A 218 -4.43 -3.09 3.86
C THR A 218 -3.39 -4.22 3.94
N GLN A 219 -2.69 -4.53 2.85
CA GLN A 219 -1.66 -5.58 2.79
C GLN A 219 -0.44 -5.30 3.67
N HIS A 220 -0.05 -4.03 3.81
CA HIS A 220 1.06 -3.63 4.66
C HIS A 220 0.70 -3.81 6.13
N LEU A 221 -0.52 -3.42 6.51
CA LEU A 221 -1.00 -3.65 7.86
C LEU A 221 -1.12 -5.16 8.17
N LEU A 222 -1.63 -5.97 7.24
CA LEU A 222 -1.65 -7.43 7.37
C LEU A 222 -0.25 -8.00 7.59
N TYR A 223 0.74 -7.55 6.81
CA TYR A 223 2.13 -7.95 6.98
C TYR A 223 2.63 -7.65 8.40
N ARG A 224 2.43 -6.42 8.88
CA ARG A 224 2.84 -6.00 10.23
C ARG A 224 2.15 -6.79 11.34
N LEU A 225 0.86 -7.10 11.17
CA LEU A 225 0.09 -7.94 12.09
C LEU A 225 0.62 -9.37 12.16
N GLU A 226 0.89 -10.00 11.02
CA GLU A 226 1.41 -11.38 10.95
C GLU A 226 2.81 -11.56 11.54
N HIS A 227 3.60 -10.49 11.65
CA HIS A 227 4.98 -10.58 12.11
C HIS A 227 5.14 -10.21 13.58
N ASP A 228 4.66 -9.04 14.00
CA ASP A 228 4.98 -8.56 15.35
C ASP A 228 3.91 -7.70 16.01
N HIS A 229 3.02 -7.04 15.27
CA HIS A 229 2.09 -6.08 15.87
C HIS A 229 1.05 -6.74 16.78
N MET A 230 0.77 -8.03 16.59
CA MET A 230 -0.09 -8.80 17.49
C MET A 230 0.49 -8.95 18.89
N ARG A 231 1.81 -8.86 19.07
CA ARG A 231 2.46 -8.92 20.39
C ARG A 231 1.98 -7.80 21.33
N ALA A 232 1.51 -6.67 20.80
CA ALA A 232 0.97 -5.58 21.60
C ALA A 232 -0.26 -5.98 22.45
N ALA A 233 -0.97 -7.04 22.05
CA ALA A 233 -2.12 -7.57 22.79
C ALA A 233 -1.85 -8.92 23.44
N GLN A 234 -0.63 -9.49 23.30
CA GLN A 234 -0.31 -10.79 23.84
C GLN A 234 0.03 -10.73 25.34
N LEU A 235 -0.30 -11.82 26.02
CA LEU A 235 0.03 -12.08 27.41
C LEU A 235 0.67 -13.47 27.50
N LYS A 236 1.75 -13.58 28.25
CA LYS A 236 2.44 -14.83 28.55
C LYS A 236 2.01 -15.30 29.93
N THR A 237 1.64 -16.57 30.03
CA THR A 237 1.34 -17.25 31.30
C THR A 237 2.10 -18.57 31.35
N THR A 238 2.25 -19.14 32.54
CA THR A 238 2.86 -20.45 32.71
C THR A 238 1.77 -21.48 32.99
N SER A 239 1.73 -22.58 32.24
CA SER A 239 0.83 -23.69 32.51
C SER A 239 1.20 -24.38 33.84
N PRO A 240 0.31 -25.21 34.43
CA PRO A 240 0.66 -26.03 35.60
C PRO A 240 1.91 -26.90 35.39
N GLU A 241 2.20 -27.29 34.14
CA GLU A 241 3.34 -28.11 33.73
C GLU A 241 4.63 -27.31 33.51
N GLY A 242 4.59 -25.98 33.65
CA GLY A 242 5.75 -25.10 33.49
C GLY A 242 5.97 -24.56 32.06
N GLU A 243 5.05 -24.80 31.13
CA GLU A 243 5.17 -24.33 29.75
C GLU A 243 4.68 -22.88 29.60
N ILE A 244 5.38 -22.08 28.77
CA ILE A 244 4.94 -20.72 28.45
C ILE A 244 3.79 -20.80 27.44
N VAL A 245 2.61 -20.35 27.86
CA VAL A 245 1.42 -20.21 27.02
C VAL A 245 1.24 -18.75 26.64
N VAL A 246 1.23 -18.47 25.34
CA VAL A 246 0.89 -17.16 24.80
C VAL A 246 -0.62 -17.11 24.56
N SER A 247 -1.27 -16.11 25.13
CA SER A 247 -2.68 -15.80 24.94
C SER A 247 -2.85 -14.32 24.58
N TYR A 248 -4.08 -13.88 24.31
CA TYR A 248 -4.39 -12.47 24.07
C TYR A 248 -5.15 -11.87 25.24
N ASP A 249 -4.92 -10.59 25.54
CA ASP A 249 -5.65 -9.85 26.56
C ASP A 249 -7.14 -9.74 26.15
N PRO A 250 -8.08 -10.35 26.90
CA PRO A 250 -9.50 -10.34 26.57
C PRO A 250 -10.11 -8.93 26.65
N SER A 251 -9.44 -8.00 27.35
CA SER A 251 -9.86 -6.61 27.47
C SER A 251 -9.33 -5.70 26.35
N ALA A 252 -8.44 -6.23 25.49
CA ALA A 252 -7.88 -5.49 24.37
C ALA A 252 -8.96 -5.06 23.37
N ILE A 253 -8.84 -3.82 22.92
CA ILE A 253 -9.64 -3.24 21.84
C ILE A 253 -8.70 -2.85 20.72
N PHE A 254 -8.93 -3.41 19.54
CA PHE A 254 -8.26 -3.02 18.30
C PHE A 254 -9.12 -1.96 17.60
N VAL A 255 -8.56 -0.80 17.33
CA VAL A 255 -9.20 0.26 16.54
C VAL A 255 -8.51 0.32 15.20
N VAL A 256 -9.25 0.05 14.12
CA VAL A 256 -8.70 -0.08 12.77
C VAL A 256 -9.23 1.06 11.89
N MET A 257 -8.33 1.74 11.19
CA MET A 257 -8.65 2.72 10.15
C MET A 257 -7.65 2.58 9.01
N ILE A 258 -8.08 2.00 7.89
CA ILE A 258 -7.21 1.62 6.78
C ILE A 258 -8.01 1.59 5.47
N GLY A 259 -7.32 1.70 4.34
CA GLY A 259 -7.92 1.51 3.00
C GLY A 259 -7.97 2.77 2.14
N THR A 260 -7.84 3.97 2.72
CA THR A 260 -7.82 5.21 1.92
C THR A 260 -6.63 5.27 0.96
N ASN A 261 -5.49 4.67 1.32
CA ASN A 261 -4.33 4.60 0.44
C ASN A 261 -4.48 3.52 -0.65
N ASN A 262 -5.24 2.45 -0.43
CA ASN A 262 -5.57 1.50 -1.51
C ASN A 262 -6.30 2.25 -2.63
N LEU A 263 -7.38 2.97 -2.27
CA LEU A 263 -8.10 3.83 -3.22
C LEU A 263 -7.20 4.91 -3.83
N GLY A 264 -6.32 5.50 -3.02
CA GLY A 264 -5.36 6.54 -3.43
C GLY A 264 -4.24 6.03 -4.34
N SER A 265 -4.00 4.73 -4.39
CA SER A 265 -3.02 4.06 -5.26
C SER A 265 -3.64 3.42 -6.50
N GLY A 266 -4.97 3.51 -6.65
CA GLY A 266 -5.68 3.04 -7.84
C GLY A 266 -6.44 1.72 -7.65
N GLU A 267 -6.38 1.11 -6.47
CA GLU A 267 -7.17 -0.07 -6.13
C GLU A 267 -8.68 0.25 -6.18
N LEU A 268 -9.47 -0.70 -6.69
CA LEU A 268 -10.92 -0.53 -6.80
C LEU A 268 -11.63 -0.72 -5.44
N PRO A 269 -12.87 -0.19 -5.27
CA PRO A 269 -13.61 -0.32 -4.01
C PRO A 269 -13.81 -1.75 -3.52
N GLY A 270 -14.13 -2.69 -4.41
CA GLY A 270 -14.35 -4.10 -4.05
C GLY A 270 -13.10 -4.76 -3.47
N PRO A 271 -11.96 -4.78 -4.19
CA PRO A 271 -10.69 -5.27 -3.66
C PRO A 271 -10.23 -4.53 -2.39
N THR A 272 -10.43 -3.21 -2.31
CA THR A 272 -10.12 -2.44 -1.09
C THR A 272 -10.94 -2.93 0.11
N ALA A 273 -12.27 -3.09 -0.06
CA ALA A 273 -13.14 -3.62 0.97
C ALA A 273 -12.73 -5.04 1.39
N LYS A 274 -12.32 -5.88 0.42
CA LYS A 274 -11.79 -7.22 0.69
C LYS A 274 -10.53 -7.17 1.57
N GLY A 275 -9.62 -6.24 1.32
CA GLY A 275 -8.43 -6.03 2.14
C GLY A 275 -8.75 -5.56 3.55
N ILE A 276 -9.69 -4.63 3.72
CA ILE A 276 -10.16 -4.17 5.03
C ILE A 276 -10.77 -5.34 5.82
N LEU A 277 -11.63 -6.13 5.17
CA LEU A 277 -12.25 -7.31 5.78
C LEU A 277 -11.21 -8.37 6.15
N ALA A 278 -10.16 -8.56 5.34
CA ALA A 278 -9.08 -9.48 5.67
C ALA A 278 -8.30 -9.04 6.93
N VAL A 279 -8.06 -7.74 7.13
CA VAL A 279 -7.47 -7.23 8.38
C VAL A 279 -8.36 -7.55 9.58
N VAL A 280 -9.66 -7.30 9.46
CA VAL A 280 -10.61 -7.54 10.55
C VAL A 280 -10.75 -9.03 10.85
N ASP A 281 -10.88 -9.86 9.82
CA ASP A 281 -10.99 -11.32 9.94
C ASP A 281 -9.74 -11.93 10.59
N TYR A 282 -8.54 -11.45 10.20
CA TYR A 282 -7.28 -11.83 10.83
C TYR A 282 -7.30 -11.55 12.33
N LEU A 283 -7.65 -10.32 12.74
CA LEU A 283 -7.72 -9.93 14.15
C LEU A 283 -8.74 -10.78 14.93
N LEU A 284 -9.94 -11.00 14.36
CA LEU A 284 -11.00 -11.77 15.00
C LEU A 284 -10.62 -13.24 15.17
N THR A 285 -9.96 -13.81 14.17
CA THR A 285 -9.47 -15.20 14.16
C THR A 285 -8.37 -15.39 15.19
N GLU A 286 -7.31 -14.58 15.14
CA GLU A 286 -6.17 -14.70 16.05
C GLU A 286 -6.58 -14.54 17.51
N THR A 287 -7.53 -13.64 17.77
CA THR A 287 -8.01 -13.35 19.14
C THR A 287 -9.30 -14.09 19.49
N ALA A 288 -9.69 -15.13 18.73
CA ALA A 288 -10.93 -15.89 18.94
C ALA A 288 -11.06 -16.43 20.36
N ASN A 289 -10.00 -17.02 20.89
CA ASN A 289 -10.00 -17.64 22.22
C ASN A 289 -10.05 -16.62 23.37
N ALA A 290 -9.60 -15.38 23.13
CA ALA A 290 -9.62 -14.32 24.14
C ALA A 290 -10.90 -13.48 24.09
N GLY A 291 -11.58 -13.42 22.94
CA GLY A 291 -12.78 -12.59 22.79
C GLY A 291 -12.50 -11.09 22.72
N SER A 292 -11.28 -10.67 22.37
CA SER A 292 -10.91 -9.25 22.20
C SER A 292 -11.82 -8.56 21.16
N ARG A 293 -11.99 -7.24 21.24
CA ARG A 293 -12.94 -6.52 20.36
C ARG A 293 -12.24 -5.72 19.28
N VAL A 294 -12.91 -5.56 18.14
CA VAL A 294 -12.45 -4.77 17.00
C VAL A 294 -13.46 -3.65 16.72
N MET A 295 -12.99 -2.41 16.71
CA MET A 295 -13.69 -1.24 16.21
C MET A 295 -13.11 -0.88 14.85
N LEU A 296 -13.93 -0.89 13.81
CA LEU A 296 -13.52 -0.49 12.48
C LEU A 296 -14.11 0.88 12.16
N PHE A 297 -13.27 1.87 11.91
CA PHE A 297 -13.74 3.10 11.27
C PHE A 297 -14.10 2.82 9.82
N ASN A 298 -15.12 3.51 9.33
CA ASN A 298 -15.28 3.67 7.89
C ASN A 298 -14.03 4.33 7.28
N VAL A 299 -13.82 4.10 5.98
CA VAL A 299 -12.91 4.93 5.19
C VAL A 299 -13.47 6.36 5.21
N LEU A 300 -12.74 7.30 5.80
CA LEU A 300 -13.21 8.67 5.95
C LEU A 300 -13.44 9.34 4.58
N PRO A 301 -14.37 10.30 4.51
CA PRO A 301 -14.53 11.14 3.34
C PRO A 301 -13.24 11.89 3.06
N ARG A 302 -12.95 12.11 1.78
CA ARG A 302 -11.75 12.80 1.32
C ARG A 302 -12.03 13.55 0.05
N GLY A 303 -11.30 14.64 -0.16
CA GLY A 303 -11.44 15.46 -1.35
C GLY A 303 -10.63 15.00 -2.54
N ASP A 304 -10.93 15.66 -3.64
CA ASP A 304 -10.67 15.15 -4.98
C ASP A 304 -9.28 15.47 -5.54
N GLY A 305 -8.55 16.36 -4.85
CA GLY A 305 -7.16 16.72 -5.12
C GLY A 305 -6.83 16.76 -6.62
N PRO A 306 -6.93 17.90 -7.32
CA PRO A 306 -7.10 17.98 -8.80
C PRO A 306 -6.04 17.28 -9.68
N LYS A 307 -4.92 16.85 -9.10
CA LYS A 307 -3.83 16.11 -9.77
C LYS A 307 -3.86 14.60 -9.51
N VAL A 308 -4.52 14.13 -8.45
CA VAL A 308 -4.48 12.72 -8.02
C VAL A 308 -5.39 11.87 -8.89
N LEU A 309 -6.67 12.22 -9.03
CA LEU A 309 -7.64 11.43 -9.79
C LEU A 309 -7.22 11.19 -11.25
N LYS A 310 -6.60 12.19 -11.89
CA LYS A 310 -6.06 12.07 -13.25
C LYS A 310 -4.96 11.02 -13.38
N LYS A 311 -4.16 10.80 -12.34
CA LYS A 311 -3.07 9.80 -12.34
C LYS A 311 -3.56 8.38 -12.08
N LEU A 312 -4.78 8.22 -11.57
CA LEU A 312 -5.36 6.91 -11.26
C LEU A 312 -6.10 6.30 -12.46
N CYS A 313 -6.33 7.07 -13.52
CA CYS A 313 -6.94 6.60 -14.76
C CYS A 313 -5.86 6.47 -15.84
N PRO A 314 -5.59 5.26 -16.37
CA PRO A 314 -6.11 3.94 -15.97
C PRO A 314 -5.42 3.37 -14.71
N PRO A 315 -6.02 2.37 -14.03
CA PRO A 315 -7.24 1.64 -14.39
C PRO A 315 -8.53 2.25 -13.83
N ARG A 316 -8.46 3.29 -13.02
CA ARG A 316 -9.61 3.85 -12.32
C ARG A 316 -10.20 5.03 -13.11
N CYS A 317 -10.96 4.72 -14.15
CA CYS A 317 -11.64 5.69 -14.99
C CYS A 317 -13.17 5.67 -14.74
N SER A 318 -13.84 6.81 -14.91
CA SER A 318 -15.32 6.87 -14.93
C SER A 318 -15.88 6.34 -16.25
N ASP A 319 -15.06 6.35 -17.30
CA ASP A 319 -15.32 5.74 -18.60
C ASP A 319 -14.00 5.11 -19.06
N ASP A 320 -13.92 3.78 -19.02
CA ASP A 320 -12.71 3.02 -19.34
C ASP A 320 -12.36 3.10 -20.84
N GLU A 321 -13.35 3.15 -21.72
CA GLU A 321 -13.11 3.24 -23.17
C GLU A 321 -12.51 4.61 -23.54
N LYS A 322 -13.04 5.68 -22.93
CA LYS A 322 -12.61 7.06 -23.20
C LYS A 322 -11.49 7.53 -22.28
N GLN A 323 -11.05 6.71 -21.33
CA GLN A 323 -10.02 7.03 -20.35
C GLN A 323 -10.34 8.35 -19.60
N ILE A 324 -11.60 8.53 -19.23
CA ILE A 324 -12.05 9.72 -18.50
C ILE A 324 -11.79 9.49 -17.01
N PRO A 325 -10.97 10.31 -16.34
CA PRO A 325 -10.76 10.17 -14.90
C PRO A 325 -12.03 10.51 -14.11
N TYR A 326 -12.22 9.85 -12.96
CA TYR A 326 -13.25 10.27 -12.02
C TYR A 326 -13.10 11.74 -11.63
N SER A 327 -14.23 12.40 -11.45
CA SER A 327 -14.30 13.73 -10.87
C SER A 327 -14.21 13.71 -9.35
N SER A 328 -14.50 12.56 -8.71
CA SER A 328 -14.49 12.43 -7.26
C SER A 328 -14.02 11.10 -6.67
N PHE A 329 -13.39 11.15 -5.49
CA PHE A 329 -13.12 10.00 -4.63
C PHE A 329 -14.37 9.50 -3.90
N MET A 330 -15.32 10.39 -3.61
CA MET A 330 -16.46 10.09 -2.72
C MET A 330 -17.25 8.84 -3.15
N PRO A 331 -17.63 8.65 -4.43
CA PRO A 331 -18.31 7.42 -4.84
C PRO A 331 -17.52 6.13 -4.54
N ALA A 332 -16.18 6.19 -4.61
CA ALA A 332 -15.35 5.02 -4.30
C ALA A 332 -15.23 4.78 -2.79
N VAL A 333 -15.19 5.86 -1.99
CA VAL A 333 -15.25 5.77 -0.53
C VAL A 333 -16.57 5.13 -0.11
N ASP A 334 -17.70 5.67 -0.59
CA ASP A 334 -19.05 5.18 -0.28
C ASP A 334 -19.21 3.70 -0.66
N ASN A 335 -18.81 3.34 -1.89
CA ASN A 335 -18.89 1.97 -2.37
C ASN A 335 -18.02 1.01 -1.54
N THR A 336 -16.86 1.47 -1.06
CA THR A 336 -16.00 0.69 -0.17
C THR A 336 -16.68 0.49 1.18
N ASN A 337 -17.20 1.56 1.80
CA ASN A 337 -17.85 1.49 3.11
C ASN A 337 -19.11 0.61 3.09
N VAL A 338 -19.90 0.67 2.01
CA VAL A 338 -21.07 -0.21 1.80
C VAL A 338 -20.64 -1.68 1.66
N ALA A 339 -19.59 -1.96 0.91
CA ALA A 339 -19.08 -3.32 0.75
C ALA A 339 -18.51 -3.88 2.07
N VAL A 340 -17.78 -3.06 2.82
CA VAL A 340 -17.28 -3.39 4.16
C VAL A 340 -18.45 -3.69 5.10
N ALA A 341 -19.50 -2.86 5.13
CA ALA A 341 -20.67 -3.08 5.98
C ALA A 341 -21.34 -4.42 5.74
N LYS A 342 -21.47 -4.83 4.47
CA LYS A 342 -21.99 -6.17 4.12
C LYS A 342 -21.07 -7.28 4.65
N GLY A 343 -19.75 -7.15 4.50
CA GLY A 343 -18.79 -8.14 5.03
C GLY A 343 -18.78 -8.21 6.56
N ILE A 344 -18.90 -7.08 7.25
CA ILE A 344 -18.99 -7.02 8.71
C ILE A 344 -20.26 -7.68 9.21
N GLN A 345 -21.39 -7.56 8.51
CA GLN A 345 -22.62 -8.30 8.85
C GLN A 345 -22.41 -9.81 8.81
N GLU A 346 -21.68 -10.33 7.82
CA GLU A 346 -21.35 -11.77 7.76
C GLU A 346 -20.38 -12.18 8.86
N LEU A 347 -19.30 -11.42 9.08
CA LEU A 347 -18.34 -11.68 10.17
C LEU A 347 -19.00 -11.64 11.55
N SER A 348 -20.00 -10.77 11.74
CA SER A 348 -20.74 -10.67 13.01
C SER A 348 -21.58 -11.92 13.33
N LYS A 349 -21.93 -12.73 12.32
CA LYS A 349 -22.59 -14.03 12.55
C LYS A 349 -21.61 -15.05 13.14
N THR A 350 -20.36 -15.01 12.70
CA THR A 350 -19.28 -15.90 13.18
C THR A 350 -18.70 -15.42 14.51
N TYR A 351 -18.58 -14.09 14.69
CA TYR A 351 -17.97 -13.45 15.85
C TYR A 351 -18.94 -12.47 16.53
N PRO A 352 -20.05 -12.98 17.12
CA PRO A 352 -21.10 -12.12 17.69
C PRO A 352 -20.54 -11.24 18.81
N GLY A 353 -20.88 -9.94 18.76
CA GLY A 353 -20.52 -8.97 19.79
C GLY A 353 -19.04 -8.57 19.84
N ARG A 354 -18.26 -8.93 18.80
CA ARG A 354 -16.80 -8.68 18.78
C ARG A 354 -16.34 -7.63 17.77
N ILE A 355 -17.15 -7.31 16.77
CA ILE A 355 -16.81 -6.36 15.71
C ILE A 355 -17.92 -5.33 15.57
N LYS A 356 -17.52 -4.07 15.40
CA LYS A 356 -18.44 -2.99 15.03
C LYS A 356 -17.77 -2.05 14.05
N GLN A 357 -18.43 -1.83 12.91
CA GLN A 357 -18.12 -0.73 12.03
C GLN A 357 -18.76 0.55 12.59
N VAL A 358 -17.99 1.63 12.71
CA VAL A 358 -18.42 2.89 13.29
C VAL A 358 -18.35 3.98 12.24
N ASP A 359 -19.50 4.60 11.99
CA ASP A 359 -19.62 5.80 11.19
C ASP A 359 -19.29 7.03 12.04
N CYS A 360 -18.25 7.74 11.63
CA CYS A 360 -17.78 8.99 12.23
C CYS A 360 -17.65 10.11 11.20
N GLU A 361 -18.31 9.96 10.04
CA GLU A 361 -18.05 10.74 8.84
C GLU A 361 -18.87 12.03 8.75
N GLU A 362 -20.08 12.06 9.32
CA GLU A 362 -21.03 13.18 9.19
C GLU A 362 -20.42 14.54 9.59
N GLY A 363 -19.48 14.54 10.54
CA GLY A 363 -18.78 15.74 10.99
C GLY A 363 -17.78 16.33 9.98
N PHE A 364 -17.29 15.52 9.02
CA PHE A 364 -16.21 15.86 8.08
C PHE A 364 -16.72 16.35 6.72
N LEU A 365 -17.92 15.96 6.30
CA LEU A 365 -18.50 16.36 5.01
C LEU A 365 -18.80 17.85 4.99
N ASN A 366 -18.47 18.52 3.89
CA ASN A 366 -18.85 19.90 3.68
C ASN A 366 -20.35 20.00 3.33
N GLU A 367 -21.05 20.92 3.97
CA GLU A 367 -22.49 21.17 3.73
C GLU A 367 -22.83 21.61 2.29
N ASN A 368 -21.83 22.06 1.54
CA ASN A 368 -21.96 22.46 0.13
C ASN A 368 -21.53 21.36 -0.86
N PHE A 369 -21.10 20.20 -0.36
CA PHE A 369 -20.82 19.04 -1.20
C PHE A 369 -22.09 18.62 -1.98
N GLY A 370 -21.95 18.40 -3.30
CA GLY A 370 -23.05 17.98 -4.18
C GLY A 370 -24.04 19.07 -4.61
N LYS A 371 -23.92 20.32 -4.10
CA LYS A 371 -24.78 21.45 -4.53
C LYS A 371 -24.27 22.09 -5.83
N GLU A 372 -25.18 22.65 -6.63
CA GLU A 372 -24.84 23.35 -7.87
C GLU A 372 -23.86 24.52 -7.61
N LYS A 373 -22.82 24.60 -8.46
CA LYS A 373 -21.75 25.59 -8.33
C LYS A 373 -22.27 26.99 -8.66
N THR A 374 -22.44 27.83 -7.65
CA THR A 374 -22.57 29.27 -7.87
C THR A 374 -21.17 29.85 -8.09
N ASN A 375 -21.00 30.75 -9.07
CA ASN A 375 -19.72 31.26 -9.60
C ASN A 375 -18.83 32.07 -8.61
N LYS A 376 -18.96 31.86 -7.30
CA LYS A 376 -18.06 32.44 -6.30
C LYS A 376 -16.93 31.46 -5.99
N LYS A 377 -15.73 32.01 -5.77
CA LYS A 377 -14.52 31.33 -5.26
C LYS A 377 -14.74 30.81 -3.82
N GLY A 378 -15.79 30.04 -3.58
CA GLY A 378 -16.19 29.51 -2.27
C GLY A 378 -15.81 28.04 -2.10
N ASP A 379 -15.75 27.62 -0.84
CA ASP A 379 -15.36 26.30 -0.32
C ASP A 379 -16.21 25.13 -0.84
N ASN A 380 -16.04 24.78 -2.11
CA ASN A 380 -16.67 23.63 -2.78
C ASN A 380 -15.84 22.35 -2.65
N TYR A 381 -15.24 22.13 -1.48
CA TYR A 381 -14.50 20.89 -1.19
C TYR A 381 -15.46 19.83 -0.67
N GLU A 382 -15.14 18.57 -0.91
CA GLU A 382 -15.94 17.42 -0.43
C GLU A 382 -15.96 17.37 1.11
N VAL A 383 -14.86 17.80 1.72
CA VAL A 383 -14.64 17.81 3.16
C VAL A 383 -14.41 19.20 3.71
N LYS A 384 -14.70 19.39 5.01
CA LYS A 384 -14.45 20.62 5.75
C LYS A 384 -12.95 20.82 5.93
N LYS A 385 -12.39 21.84 5.26
CA LYS A 385 -10.97 22.20 5.37
C LYS A 385 -10.50 22.57 6.79
N GLU A 386 -11.41 23.08 7.62
CA GLU A 386 -11.11 23.36 9.02
C GLU A 386 -10.77 22.10 9.83
N LEU A 387 -11.22 20.92 9.37
CA LEU A 387 -10.91 19.61 9.96
C LEU A 387 -9.86 18.88 9.13
N MET A 388 -9.92 18.98 7.81
CA MET A 388 -9.04 18.30 6.85
C MET A 388 -8.35 19.32 5.93
N PRO A 389 -7.30 20.01 6.40
CA PRO A 389 -6.71 21.14 5.68
C PRO A 389 -6.13 20.79 4.31
N ASP A 390 -5.67 19.54 4.13
CA ASP A 390 -5.17 19.01 2.86
C ASP A 390 -6.19 18.15 2.09
N LEU A 391 -7.46 18.19 2.53
CA LEU A 391 -8.58 17.41 2.01
C LEU A 391 -8.51 15.89 2.26
N LEU A 392 -7.60 15.42 3.13
CA LEU A 392 -7.49 13.99 3.45
C LEU A 392 -7.23 13.75 4.93
N HIS A 393 -6.26 14.43 5.51
CA HIS A 393 -5.81 14.16 6.87
C HIS A 393 -6.53 15.09 7.86
N PRO A 394 -7.22 14.53 8.86
CA PRO A 394 -7.72 15.29 9.99
C PRO A 394 -6.57 16.02 10.71
N ASN A 395 -6.77 17.27 11.12
CA ASN A 395 -5.92 17.98 12.09
C ASN A 395 -6.33 17.63 13.52
N ALA A 396 -5.83 18.35 14.53
CA ALA A 396 -6.22 18.14 15.93
C ALA A 396 -7.75 18.16 16.18
N LYS A 397 -8.48 19.12 15.60
CA LYS A 397 -9.96 19.19 15.74
C LYS A 397 -10.66 18.01 15.07
N GLY A 398 -10.14 17.57 13.92
CA GLY A 398 -10.63 16.37 13.26
C GLY A 398 -10.37 15.11 14.10
N HIS A 399 -9.17 14.98 14.69
CA HIS A 399 -8.84 13.90 15.59
C HIS A 399 -9.65 13.92 16.88
N GLU A 400 -10.04 15.08 17.41
CA GLU A 400 -10.94 15.17 18.56
C GLU A 400 -12.29 14.50 18.27
N LYS A 401 -12.82 14.63 17.04
CA LYS A 401 -14.02 13.89 16.62
C LYS A 401 -13.79 12.38 16.60
N LEU A 402 -12.65 11.93 16.04
CA LEU A 402 -12.30 10.50 16.00
C LEU A 402 -12.11 9.92 17.41
N ALA A 403 -11.46 10.66 18.32
CA ALA A 403 -11.28 10.25 19.71
C ALA A 403 -12.63 10.13 20.43
N ASN A 404 -13.54 11.09 20.22
CA ASN A 404 -14.89 11.01 20.79
C ASN A 404 -15.69 9.83 20.24
N CYS A 405 -15.52 9.46 18.98
CA CYS A 405 -16.08 8.24 18.43
C CYS A 405 -15.57 6.97 19.13
N ILE A 406 -14.25 6.87 19.35
CA ILE A 406 -13.66 5.76 20.10
C ILE A 406 -14.22 5.72 21.53
N LYS A 407 -14.29 6.88 22.18
CA LYS A 407 -14.85 7.03 23.52
C LYS A 407 -16.30 6.54 23.60
N ASN A 408 -17.14 6.94 22.65
CA ASN A 408 -18.55 6.53 22.57
C ASN A 408 -18.69 5.02 22.34
N TYR A 409 -17.85 4.44 21.48
CA TYR A 409 -17.79 3.00 21.27
C TYR A 409 -17.46 2.24 22.56
N ILE A 410 -16.48 2.73 23.33
CA ILE A 410 -16.08 2.11 24.60
C ILE A 410 -17.20 2.22 25.64
N HIS A 411 -17.85 3.38 25.75
CA HIS A 411 -19.02 3.54 26.61
C HIS A 411 -20.15 2.58 26.24
N ALA A 412 -20.40 2.34 24.95
CA ALA A 412 -21.41 1.38 24.50
C ALA A 412 -21.05 -0.05 24.92
N ILE A 413 -19.77 -0.45 24.82
CA ILE A 413 -19.29 -1.74 25.34
C ILE A 413 -19.55 -1.85 26.85
N ASP A 414 -19.16 -0.84 27.61
CA ASP A 414 -19.23 -0.85 29.08
C ASP A 414 -20.68 -0.85 29.60
N ALA A 415 -21.61 -0.28 28.81
CA ALA A 415 -23.04 -0.31 29.09
C ALA A 415 -23.72 -1.63 28.68
N GLY A 416 -23.02 -2.56 28.03
CA GLY A 416 -23.59 -3.79 27.48
C GLY A 416 -24.47 -3.57 26.24
N ASN A 417 -24.41 -2.39 25.62
CA ASN A 417 -25.21 -1.99 24.46
C ASN A 417 -24.49 -2.33 23.14
N PHE A 418 -23.92 -3.54 23.06
CA PHE A 418 -23.11 -3.96 21.91
C PHE A 418 -23.90 -4.71 20.86
#